data_AF-A0A7W6GQN8-F1
#
_entry.id   AF-A0A7W6GQN8-F1
#
_cell.length_a   1.000
_cell.length_b   1.000
_cell.length_c   1.000
_cell.angle_alpha   90.00
_cell.angle_beta   90.00
_cell.angle_gamma   90.00
#
_symmetry.space_group_name_H-M   'P 1'
#
loop_
_entity.id
_entity.type
_entity.pdbx_description
1 polymer ?
#
loop_
_entity_poly.entity_id
_entity_poly.type
_entity_poly.pdbx_seq_one_letter_code
_entity_poly.pdbx_strand_id
1 'polypeptide(L)'
;MTWISKRLTVFWLVLVVVSVLSFESSLFGSKAAGAIVIVIGLLKAWIVGSEFMEIRSAPLVLRALFGAWLVVLGAALLGVFYILGG
;
A
#
# COMPACT_ATOMS: atom_id res chain seq x y z
N MET A 1 15.99 23.25 3.71
CA MET A 1 15.05 22.10 3.64
C MET A 1 15.45 21.12 4.73
N THR A 2 14.59 20.90 5.72
CA THR A 2 14.88 20.01 6.85
C THR A 2 14.94 18.54 6.37
N TRP A 3 15.73 17.70 7.04
CA TRP A 3 15.96 16.30 6.61
C TRP A 3 14.65 15.48 6.47
N ILE A 4 13.64 15.78 7.31
CA ILE A 4 12.29 15.20 7.25
C ILE A 4 11.61 15.50 5.91
N SER A 5 11.67 16.75 5.42
CA SER A 5 10.98 17.14 4.20
C SER A 5 11.58 16.46 2.96
N LYS A 6 12.90 16.24 2.92
CA LYS A 6 13.53 15.45 1.85
C LYS A 6 13.03 14.00 1.80
N ARG A 7 12.95 13.33 2.96
CA ARG A 7 12.49 11.93 3.03
C ARG A 7 11.02 11.80 2.62
N LEU A 8 10.18 12.74 3.06
CA LEU A 8 8.77 12.79 2.67
C LEU A 8 8.59 13.01 1.17
N THR A 9 9.36 13.91 0.56
CA THR A 9 9.33 14.15 -0.89
C THR A 9 9.76 12.91 -1.69
N VAL A 10 10.74 12.14 -1.21
CA VAL A 10 11.15 10.88 -1.87
C VAL A 10 10.02 9.85 -1.83
N PHE A 11 9.42 9.60 -0.67
CA PHE A 11 8.31 8.66 -0.57
C PHE A 11 7.08 9.11 -1.34
N TRP A 12 6.82 10.41 -1.39
CA TRP A 12 5.81 10.98 -2.27
C TRP A 12 6.08 10.65 -3.74
N LEU A 13 7.31 10.83 -4.21
CA LEU A 13 7.70 10.55 -5.60
C LEU A 13 7.60 9.05 -5.92
N VAL A 14 8.00 8.19 -4.97
CA VAL A 14 7.79 6.73 -5.06
C VAL A 14 6.31 6.40 -5.19
N LEU A 15 5.44 7.01 -4.37
CA LEU A 15 3.99 6.80 -4.46
C LEU A 15 3.41 7.23 -5.80
N VAL A 16 3.91 8.32 -6.39
CA VAL A 16 3.51 8.76 -7.73
C VAL A 16 3.89 7.71 -8.77
N VAL A 17 5.16 7.27 -8.80
CA VAL A 17 5.66 6.26 -9.75
C VAL A 17 4.86 4.96 -9.62
N VAL A 18 4.70 4.46 -8.40
CA VAL A 18 3.93 3.24 -8.11
C VAL A 18 2.47 3.36 -8.57
N SER A 19 1.87 4.55 -8.45
CA SER A 19 0.50 4.79 -8.90
C SER A 19 0.38 4.76 -10.41
N VAL A 20 1.32 5.39 -11.13
CA VAL A 20 1.34 5.37 -12.60
C VAL A 20 1.56 3.94 -13.12
N LEU A 21 2.51 3.20 -12.54
CA LEU A 21 2.77 1.81 -12.94
C LEU A 21 1.58 0.86 -12.65
N SER A 22 0.76 1.16 -11.64
CA SER A 22 -0.45 0.37 -11.35
C SER A 22 -1.54 0.54 -12.41
N PHE A 23 -1.63 1.72 -13.03
CA PHE A 23 -2.58 1.94 -14.12
C PHE A 23 -2.21 1.08 -15.34
N GLU A 24 -0.93 1.03 -15.69
CA GLU A 24 -0.43 0.19 -16.78
C GLU A 24 -0.66 -1.30 -16.52
N SER A 25 -0.45 -1.78 -15.28
CA SER A 25 -0.65 -3.19 -14.96
C SER A 25 -2.12 -3.64 -15.08
N SER A 26 -3.07 -2.75 -14.82
CA SER A 26 -4.51 -3.03 -14.96
C SER A 26 -4.96 -3.27 -16.40
N LEU A 27 -4.18 -2.81 -17.40
CA LEU A 27 -4.48 -3.00 -18.83
C LEU A 27 -4.21 -4.43 -19.32
N PHE A 28 -3.42 -5.22 -18.59
CA PHE A 28 -3.02 -6.57 -19.00
C PHE A 28 -4.05 -7.66 -18.67
N GLY A 29 -5.21 -7.31 -18.09
CA GLY A 29 -6.43 -8.13 -18.05
C GLY A 29 -6.35 -9.52 -17.37
N SER A 30 -5.22 -9.86 -16.74
CA SER A 30 -5.02 -11.18 -16.13
C SER A 30 -5.41 -11.20 -14.66
N LYS A 31 -5.75 -12.39 -14.13
CA LYS A 31 -5.94 -12.57 -12.67
C LYS A 31 -4.69 -12.14 -11.88
N ALA A 32 -3.49 -12.31 -12.45
CA ALA A 32 -2.26 -11.82 -11.85
C ALA A 32 -2.21 -10.28 -11.76
N ALA A 33 -2.70 -9.56 -12.78
CA ALA A 33 -2.75 -8.10 -12.77
C ALA A 33 -3.61 -7.55 -11.63
N GLY A 34 -4.80 -8.11 -11.40
CA GLY A 34 -5.66 -7.68 -10.30
C GLY A 34 -5.05 -7.92 -8.91
N ALA A 35 -4.40 -9.06 -8.71
CA ALA A 35 -3.66 -9.34 -7.48
C ALA A 35 -2.49 -8.36 -7.27
N ILE A 36 -1.76 -8.01 -8.35
CA ILE A 36 -0.67 -7.02 -8.32
C ILE A 36 -1.22 -5.65 -7.90
N VAL A 37 -2.35 -5.21 -8.44
CA VAL A 37 -2.97 -3.93 -8.06
C VAL A 37 -3.33 -3.90 -6.57
N ILE A 38 -3.87 -4.99 -6.04
CA ILE A 38 -4.19 -5.12 -4.60
C ILE A 38 -2.92 -4.99 -3.75
N VAL A 39 -1.86 -5.74 -4.10
CA VAL A 39 -0.58 -5.69 -3.37
C VAL A 39 0.03 -4.31 -3.41
N ILE A 40 -0.01 -3.64 -4.56
CA ILE A 40 0.46 -2.25 -4.69
C ILE A 40 -0.37 -1.31 -3.81
N GLY A 41 -1.70 -1.47 -3.78
CA GLY A 41 -2.58 -0.69 -2.90
C GLY A 41 -2.21 -0.82 -1.41
N LEU A 42 -1.95 -2.05 -0.94
CA LEU A 42 -1.53 -2.32 0.44
C LEU A 42 -0.15 -1.71 0.74
N LEU A 43 0.78 -1.82 -0.20
CA LEU A 43 2.11 -1.20 -0.07
C LEU A 43 2.01 0.32 0.05
N LYS A 44 1.16 0.95 -0.76
CA LYS A 44 0.88 2.40 -0.66
C LYS A 44 0.30 2.75 0.71
N ALA A 45 -0.68 1.99 1.19
CA ALA A 45 -1.27 2.21 2.52
C ALA A 45 -0.23 2.11 3.63
N TRP A 46 0.68 1.13 3.56
CA TRP A 46 1.79 0.99 4.51
C TRP A 46 2.76 2.17 4.48
N ILE A 47 3.16 2.63 3.29
CA ILE A 47 4.04 3.81 3.12
C ILE A 47 3.36 5.06 3.69
N VAL A 48 2.09 5.30 3.37
CA VAL A 48 1.34 6.46 3.86
C VAL A 48 1.21 6.41 5.39
N GLY A 49 0.83 5.26 5.95
CA GLY A 49 0.72 5.10 7.41
C GLY A 49 2.04 5.33 8.14
N SER A 50 3.13 4.77 7.63
CA SER A 50 4.45 4.86 8.28
C SER A 50 5.12 6.23 8.14
N GLU A 51 4.98 6.88 6.99
CA GLU A 51 5.75 8.09 6.63
C GLU A 51 4.95 9.39 6.69
N PHE A 52 3.64 9.35 6.41
CA PHE A 52 2.78 10.54 6.41
C PHE A 52 1.90 10.66 7.65
N MET A 53 1.48 9.53 8.23
CA MET A 53 0.64 9.50 9.44
C MET A 53 1.42 9.31 10.74
N GLU A 54 2.76 9.38 10.68
CA GLU A 54 3.67 9.22 11.82
C GLU A 54 3.43 7.96 12.68
N ILE A 55 2.80 6.89 12.13
CA ILE A 55 2.54 5.64 12.86
C ILE A 55 3.85 4.99 13.35
N ARG A 56 4.98 5.31 12.73
CA ARG A 56 6.32 4.90 13.19
C ARG A 56 6.65 5.39 14.61
N SER A 57 6.13 6.56 15.00
CA SER A 57 6.34 7.23 16.29
C SER A 57 5.24 6.88 17.29
N ALA A 58 4.19 6.18 16.83
CA ALA A 58 3.06 5.80 17.66
C ALA A 58 3.42 4.69 18.65
N PRO A 59 2.67 4.54 19.76
CA PRO A 59 2.81 3.43 20.68
C PRO A 59 2.76 2.08 19.96
N LEU A 60 3.53 1.10 20.44
CA LEU A 60 3.66 -0.23 19.81
C LEU A 60 2.31 -0.89 19.50
N VAL A 61 1.31 -0.69 20.36
CA VAL A 61 -0.06 -1.22 20.17
C VAL A 61 -0.71 -0.68 18.90
N LEU A 62 -0.66 0.64 18.65
CA LEU A 62 -1.23 1.22 17.43
C LEU A 62 -0.49 0.75 16.18
N ARG A 63 0.83 0.63 16.25
CA ARG A 63 1.63 0.12 15.14
C ARG A 63 1.30 -1.34 14.83
N ALA A 64 1.10 -2.16 15.86
CA ALA A 64 0.68 -3.55 15.70
C ALA A 64 -0.74 -3.66 15.13
N LEU A 65 -1.68 -2.85 15.62
CA LEU A 65 -3.05 -2.79 15.10
C LEU A 65 -3.08 -2.38 13.62
N PHE A 66 -2.30 -1.38 13.23
CA PHE A 66 -2.18 -0.96 11.84
C PHE A 66 -1.61 -2.07 10.95
N GLY A 67 -0.55 -2.74 11.41
CA GLY A 67 0.04 -3.89 10.71
C GLY A 67 -0.96 -5.05 10.57
N ALA A 68 -1.66 -5.39 11.65
CA ALA A 68 -2.68 -6.42 11.65
C ALA A 68 -3.83 -6.07 10.69
N TRP A 69 -4.28 -4.81 10.69
CA TRP A 69 -5.29 -4.33 9.77
C TRP A 69 -4.87 -4.47 8.30
N LEU A 70 -3.62 -4.13 7.95
CA LEU A 70 -3.10 -4.33 6.59
C LEU A 70 -3.10 -5.80 6.18
N VAL A 71 -2.71 -6.70 7.08
CA VAL A 71 -2.69 -8.16 6.82
C VAL A 71 -4.11 -8.69 6.62
N VAL A 72 -5.03 -8.35 7.53
CA VAL A 72 -6.44 -8.78 7.45
C VAL A 72 -7.10 -8.25 6.19
N LEU A 73 -6.93 -6.95 5.88
CA LEU A 73 -7.48 -6.34 4.68
C LEU A 73 -6.89 -6.98 3.43
N GLY A 74 -5.58 -7.22 3.39
CA GLY A 74 -4.93 -7.85 2.25
C GLY A 74 -5.41 -9.28 2.00
N ALA A 75 -5.52 -10.09 3.07
CA ALA A 75 -6.08 -11.43 2.98
C ALA A 75 -7.54 -11.41 2.51
N ALA A 76 -8.35 -10.48 3.03
CA ALA A 76 -9.75 -10.34 2.63
C ALA A 76 -9.88 -9.91 1.15
N LEU A 77 -9.13 -8.91 0.70
CA LEU A 77 -9.17 -8.42 -0.69
C LEU A 77 -8.70 -9.49 -1.68
N LEU A 78 -7.59 -10.18 -1.38
CA LEU A 78 -7.12 -11.29 -2.20
C LEU A 78 -8.11 -12.44 -2.19
N GLY A 79 -8.66 -12.80 -1.02
CA GLY A 79 -9.68 -13.84 -0.89
C GLY A 79 -10.92 -13.53 -1.74
N VAL A 80 -11.48 -12.33 -1.62
CA VAL A 80 -12.61 -11.87 -2.45
C VAL A 80 -12.23 -11.91 -3.93
N PHE A 81 -11.06 -11.41 -4.30
CA PHE A 81 -10.62 -11.38 -5.69
C PHE A 81 -10.48 -12.78 -6.30
N TYR A 82 -9.92 -13.75 -5.57
CA TYR A 82 -9.75 -15.12 -6.07
C TYR A 82 -11.01 -15.99 -5.97
N ILE A 83 -11.87 -15.76 -4.98
CA ILE A 83 -13.08 -16.56 -4.75
C ILE A 83 -14.27 -16.03 -5.57
N LEU A 84 -14.42 -14.70 -5.65
CA LEU A 84 -15.57 -14.04 -6.29
C LEU A 84 -15.22 -13.38 -7.64
N GLY A 85 -13.98 -12.95 -7.84
CA GLY A 85 -13.49 -12.35 -9.10
C GLY A 85 -13.16 -13.37 -10.20
N GLY A 86 -13.92 -14.47 -10.24
CA GLY A 86 -13.76 -15.62 -11.12
C GLY A 86 -13.97 -15.32 -12.59
#